data_AF-A0A522Q466-F1
#
_entry.id   AF-A0A522Q466-F1
#
_cell.length_a   1.000
_cell.length_b   1.000
_cell.length_c   1.000
_cell.angle_alpha   90.00
_cell.angle_beta   90.00
_cell.angle_gamma   90.00
#
_symmetry.space_group_name_H-M   'P 1'
#
loop_
_entity.id
_entity.type
_entity.pdbx_description
1 polymer ?
#
loop_
_entity_poly.entity_id
_entity_poly.type
_entity_poly.pdbx_seq_one_letter_code
_entity_poly.pdbx_strand_id
1 'polypeptide(L)'
;MPGDVLDGAVRRRTRALVGLTPDRGRMMNGQWQQIRGLRIKIVDPDGDYLGLDIQAANSRCAGSARIYAGLQQLTEFANQIRGFPASVQDERAYEFGSRDRSLAGGYCKLHLRCVDHTGHPVVEIMIEDDERLYLAGRAELSIKVEAAGVDRFVEMLFEIERDKSGEALLPATGAD
;
A
#
# COMPACT_ATOMS: atom_id res chain seq x y z
N MET A 1 68.19 20.26 11.59
CA MET A 1 68.77 18.99 11.09
C MET A 1 67.76 17.89 11.34
N PRO A 2 67.18 17.26 10.30
CA PRO A 2 66.20 16.19 10.43
C PRO A 2 66.90 14.83 10.59
N GLY A 3 66.23 13.90 11.28
CA GLY A 3 66.65 12.51 11.48
C GLY A 3 65.44 11.59 11.35
N ASP A 4 65.65 10.52 10.59
CA ASP A 4 64.70 9.68 9.88
C ASP A 4 64.01 8.56 10.70
N VAL A 5 62.76 8.26 10.27
CA VAL A 5 62.16 6.92 9.99
C VAL A 5 61.70 6.00 11.15
N LEU A 6 60.39 5.69 11.15
CA LEU A 6 59.74 4.36 11.00
C LEU A 6 58.23 4.56 11.23
N ASP A 7 57.43 4.71 10.18
CA ASP A 7 56.65 3.66 9.48
C ASP A 7 55.75 2.80 10.39
N GLY A 8 54.44 2.89 10.17
CA GLY A 8 53.41 2.27 11.01
C GLY A 8 51.99 2.63 10.57
N ALA A 9 51.73 2.68 9.27
CA ALA A 9 50.40 2.86 8.72
C ALA A 9 49.52 1.63 8.99
N VAL A 10 48.65 1.71 10.01
CA VAL A 10 47.60 0.72 10.27
C VAL A 10 46.58 0.79 9.14
N ARG A 11 46.75 -0.10 8.15
CA ARG A 11 45.79 -0.36 7.07
C ARG A 11 44.50 -0.95 7.66
N ARG A 12 43.50 -0.10 7.92
CA ARG A 12 42.11 -0.58 8.05
C ARG A 12 41.63 -0.98 6.66
N ARG A 13 41.50 -2.29 6.42
CA ARG A 13 40.84 -2.85 5.24
C ARG A 13 39.35 -2.52 5.33
N THR A 14 38.94 -1.39 4.75
CA THR A 14 37.54 -1.15 4.40
C THR A 14 37.22 -2.11 3.25
N ARG A 15 36.57 -3.21 3.57
CA ARG A 15 36.01 -4.13 2.57
C ARG A 15 34.85 -3.38 1.92
N ALA A 16 35.12 -2.79 0.76
CA ALA A 16 34.09 -2.25 -0.10
C ALA A 16 33.08 -3.37 -0.41
N LEU A 17 31.82 -3.18 -0.01
CA LEU A 17 30.69 -3.93 -0.52
C LEU A 17 30.54 -3.54 -2.00
N VAL A 18 31.28 -4.27 -2.84
CA VAL A 18 31.11 -4.31 -4.28
C VAL A 18 29.82 -5.09 -4.55
N GLY A 19 28.88 -4.47 -5.27
CA GLY A 19 27.80 -5.20 -5.94
C GLY A 19 26.38 -4.96 -5.42
N LEU A 20 25.93 -3.70 -5.37
CA LEU A 20 24.52 -3.39 -5.56
C LEU A 20 24.43 -2.34 -6.67
N THR A 21 24.55 -2.80 -7.92
CA THR A 21 24.05 -2.04 -9.05
C THR A 21 22.54 -1.87 -8.85
N PRO A 22 21.98 -0.63 -8.82
CA PRO A 22 20.55 -0.48 -8.99
C PRO A 22 20.23 -1.07 -10.37
N ASP A 23 19.28 -1.99 -10.41
CA ASP A 23 18.81 -2.64 -11.62
C ASP A 23 18.16 -1.59 -12.55
N ARG A 24 19.01 -0.86 -13.26
CA ARG A 24 18.67 0.06 -14.36
C ARG A 24 18.27 -0.81 -15.53
N GLY A 25 17.01 -1.19 -15.63
CA GLY A 25 16.60 -1.94 -16.81
C GLY A 25 15.20 -2.52 -16.87
N ARG A 26 14.39 -2.44 -15.82
CA ARG A 26 12.97 -2.80 -15.93
C ARG A 26 12.12 -1.53 -15.87
N MET A 27 12.09 -0.81 -17.00
CA MET A 27 10.95 0.06 -17.28
C MET A 27 9.72 -0.81 -17.17
N MET A 28 8.99 -0.65 -16.07
CA MET A 28 7.71 -1.30 -15.88
C MET A 28 6.82 -0.77 -16.99
N ASN A 29 6.47 -1.63 -17.94
CA ASN A 29 5.21 -1.51 -18.66
C ASN A 29 4.12 -1.67 -17.59
N GLY A 30 3.92 -0.63 -16.79
CA GLY A 30 2.83 -0.49 -15.87
C GLY A 30 1.60 -0.39 -16.74
N GLN A 31 1.03 -1.55 -17.08
CA GLN A 31 -0.36 -1.61 -17.46
C GLN A 31 -1.11 -1.01 -16.29
N TRP A 32 -1.43 0.28 -16.39
CA TRP A 32 -2.51 0.89 -15.67
C TRP A 32 -3.76 0.13 -16.12
N GLN A 33 -3.98 -1.02 -15.50
CA GLN A 33 -5.25 -1.70 -15.55
C GLN A 33 -6.24 -0.64 -15.06
N GLN A 34 -7.19 -0.29 -15.93
CA GLN A 34 -8.26 0.67 -15.62
C GLN A 34 -9.15 0.06 -14.55
N ILE A 35 -8.68 0.03 -13.31
CA ILE A 35 -9.50 -0.38 -12.19
C ILE A 35 -10.51 0.74 -11.92
N ARG A 36 -11.73 0.36 -11.55
CA ARG A 36 -12.71 1.25 -10.95
C ARG A 36 -13.08 0.62 -9.62
N GLY A 37 -12.61 1.20 -8.52
CA GLY A 37 -12.63 0.55 -7.22
C GLY A 37 -11.32 0.69 -6.46
N LEU A 38 -11.17 -0.14 -5.44
CA LEU A 38 -9.96 -0.31 -4.64
C LEU A 38 -9.37 -1.69 -4.92
N ARG A 39 -8.07 -1.73 -5.24
CA ARG A 39 -7.31 -2.97 -5.39
C ARG A 39 -6.15 -2.98 -4.40
N ILE A 40 -5.95 -4.12 -3.75
CA ILE A 40 -4.77 -4.41 -2.94
C ILE A 40 -4.11 -5.66 -3.51
N LYS A 41 -2.84 -5.56 -3.90
CA LYS A 41 -2.08 -6.65 -4.52
C LYS A 41 -0.79 -6.90 -3.76
N ILE A 42 -0.45 -8.16 -3.51
CA ILE A 42 0.88 -8.51 -3.00
C ILE A 42 1.85 -8.54 -4.18
N VAL A 43 2.89 -7.71 -4.11
CA VAL A 43 3.92 -7.55 -5.16
C VAL A 43 5.31 -7.99 -4.74
N ASP A 44 5.57 -8.06 -3.43
CA ASP A 44 6.87 -8.49 -2.88
C ASP A 44 6.66 -9.24 -1.55
N PRO A 45 6.39 -10.55 -1.58
CA PRO A 45 6.24 -11.34 -0.36
C PRO A 45 7.62 -11.66 0.25
N ASP A 46 7.81 -11.31 1.51
CA ASP A 46 9.02 -11.62 2.28
C ASP A 46 8.69 -12.49 3.52
N GLY A 47 9.73 -12.98 4.19
CA GLY A 47 9.63 -13.69 5.46
C GLY A 47 9.15 -12.80 6.60
N ASP A 48 9.44 -11.49 6.54
CA ASP A 48 9.18 -10.54 7.64
C ASP A 48 8.11 -9.48 7.31
N TYR A 49 7.76 -9.30 6.04
CA TYR A 49 6.77 -8.31 5.59
C TYR A 49 6.09 -8.71 4.27
N LEU A 50 5.04 -7.98 3.91
CA LEU A 50 4.39 -8.02 2.60
C LEU A 50 4.53 -6.66 1.90
N GLY A 51 5.14 -6.64 0.73
CA GLY A 51 5.05 -5.50 -0.18
C GLY A 51 3.69 -5.49 -0.87
N LEU A 52 2.91 -4.46 -0.60
CA LEU A 52 1.58 -4.24 -1.16
C LEU A 52 1.64 -3.13 -2.21
N ASP A 53 0.92 -3.33 -3.31
CA ASP A 53 0.55 -2.29 -4.26
C ASP A 53 -0.94 -1.99 -4.07
N ILE A 54 -1.23 -0.82 -3.49
CA ILE A 54 -2.60 -0.35 -3.27
C ILE A 54 -2.93 0.65 -4.36
N GLN A 55 -4.01 0.41 -5.07
CA GLN A 55 -4.49 1.29 -6.13
C GLN A 55 -5.97 1.58 -5.92
N ALA A 56 -6.37 2.82 -6.17
CA ALA A 56 -7.76 3.24 -6.11
C ALA A 56 -8.08 4.19 -7.24
N ALA A 57 -9.25 4.04 -7.85
CA ALA A 57 -9.71 4.94 -8.91
C ALA A 57 -11.23 5.02 -9.00
N ASN A 58 -11.73 6.20 -9.31
CA ASN A 58 -13.12 6.47 -9.72
C ASN A 58 -13.14 7.17 -11.10
N SER A 59 -14.27 7.77 -11.49
CA SER A 59 -14.38 8.42 -12.82
C SER A 59 -13.51 9.67 -12.99
N ARG A 60 -13.01 10.28 -11.90
CA ARG A 60 -12.35 11.60 -11.89
C ARG A 60 -10.92 11.56 -11.37
N CYS A 61 -10.64 10.69 -10.42
CA CYS A 61 -9.40 10.64 -9.67
C CYS A 61 -8.87 9.20 -9.61
N ALA A 62 -7.56 9.07 -9.57
CA ALA A 62 -6.86 7.81 -9.32
C ALA A 62 -5.62 8.05 -8.47
N GLY A 63 -5.24 7.05 -7.68
CA GLY A 63 -4.05 7.07 -6.85
C GLY A 63 -3.50 5.67 -6.63
N SER A 64 -2.20 5.58 -6.36
CA SER A 64 -1.53 4.33 -6.04
C SER A 64 -0.35 4.56 -5.10
N ALA A 65 -0.09 3.62 -4.21
CA ALA A 65 1.11 3.61 -3.38
C ALA A 65 1.61 2.19 -3.16
N ARG A 66 2.93 2.06 -3.02
CA ARG A 66 3.56 0.83 -2.53
C ARG A 66 3.80 0.92 -1.04
N ILE A 67 3.33 -0.08 -0.30
CA ILE A 67 3.38 -0.09 1.15
C ILE A 67 4.05 -1.37 1.63
N TYR A 68 4.90 -1.27 2.64
CA TYR A 68 5.41 -2.42 3.36
C TYR A 68 4.51 -2.68 4.57
N ALA A 69 3.88 -3.85 4.56
CA ALA A 69 2.89 -4.25 5.54
C ALA A 69 3.40 -5.41 6.41
N GLY A 70 2.93 -5.48 7.65
CA GLY A 70 3.17 -6.66 8.48
C GLY A 70 2.47 -7.90 7.90
N LEU A 71 2.94 -9.10 8.24
CA LEU A 71 2.42 -10.38 7.72
C LEU A 71 0.95 -10.69 8.09
N GLN A 72 0.35 -9.91 9.00
CA GLN A 72 -1.04 -10.08 9.45
C GLN A 72 -1.89 -8.83 9.17
N GLN A 73 -1.33 -7.82 8.51
CA GLN A 73 -1.98 -6.52 8.38
C GLN A 73 -3.21 -6.57 7.47
N LEU A 74 -3.24 -7.45 6.46
CA LEU A 74 -4.44 -7.68 5.66
C LEU A 74 -5.51 -8.43 6.45
N THR A 75 -5.14 -9.40 7.29
CA THR A 75 -6.07 -10.06 8.23
C THR A 75 -6.64 -9.06 9.24
N GLU A 76 -5.82 -8.18 9.80
CA GLU A 76 -6.27 -7.12 10.71
C GLU A 76 -7.26 -6.18 10.02
N PHE A 77 -6.93 -5.72 8.81
CA PHE A 77 -7.81 -4.90 8.00
C PHE A 77 -9.13 -5.60 7.67
N ALA A 78 -9.05 -6.86 7.20
CA ALA A 78 -10.22 -7.67 6.87
C ALA A 78 -11.14 -7.85 8.07
N ASN A 79 -10.58 -8.14 9.26
CA ASN A 79 -11.35 -8.23 10.49
C ASN A 79 -11.99 -6.90 10.89
N GLN A 80 -11.28 -5.78 10.70
CA GLN A 80 -11.82 -4.45 10.99
C GLN A 80 -13.07 -4.16 10.15
N ILE A 81 -13.07 -4.48 8.86
CA ILE A 81 -14.18 -4.15 7.94
C ILE A 81 -15.24 -5.25 7.79
N ARG A 82 -15.05 -6.42 8.40
CA ARG A 82 -15.95 -7.58 8.28
C ARG A 82 -17.37 -7.28 8.74
N GLY A 83 -18.36 -7.62 7.92
CA GLY A 83 -19.78 -7.40 8.22
C GLY A 83 -20.19 -5.93 8.19
N PHE A 84 -19.40 -5.08 7.54
CA PHE A 84 -19.79 -3.71 7.23
C PHE A 84 -20.78 -3.70 6.05
N PRO A 85 -21.85 -2.88 6.09
CA PRO A 85 -22.29 -2.06 7.21
C PRO A 85 -23.20 -2.84 8.17
N ALA A 86 -22.95 -2.73 9.48
CA ALA A 86 -23.83 -3.29 10.53
C ALA A 86 -25.04 -2.38 10.83
N SER A 87 -24.94 -1.09 10.50
CA SER A 87 -26.02 -0.13 10.58
C SER A 87 -25.74 1.05 9.63
N VAL A 88 -26.73 1.93 9.44
CA VAL A 88 -26.57 3.15 8.63
C VAL A 88 -25.67 4.22 9.28
N GLN A 89 -25.21 4.01 10.52
CA GLN A 89 -24.18 4.83 11.19
C GLN A 89 -22.85 4.08 11.34
N ASP A 90 -22.70 2.87 10.77
CA ASP A 90 -21.45 2.12 10.85
C ASP A 90 -20.36 2.89 10.09
N GLU A 91 -19.25 3.15 10.76
CA GLU A 91 -18.08 3.83 10.23
C GLU A 91 -16.84 3.07 10.66
N ARG A 92 -15.93 2.78 9.72
CA ARG A 92 -14.73 1.99 9.98
C ARG A 92 -13.55 2.59 9.24
N ALA A 93 -12.46 2.81 9.94
CA ALA A 93 -11.23 3.33 9.36
C ALA A 93 -10.08 2.34 9.54
N TYR A 94 -9.18 2.33 8.56
CA TYR A 94 -7.93 1.57 8.63
C TYR A 94 -6.81 2.33 7.92
N GLU A 95 -5.59 2.18 8.40
CA GLU A 95 -4.41 2.86 7.86
C GLU A 95 -3.30 1.84 7.56
N PHE A 96 -2.74 1.94 6.36
CA PHE A 96 -1.57 1.20 5.91
C PHE A 96 -0.37 2.13 5.81
N GLY A 97 0.80 1.61 6.19
CA GLY A 97 2.06 2.35 6.14
C GLY A 97 2.15 3.43 7.23
N SER A 98 2.96 4.46 6.97
CA SER A 98 3.16 5.57 7.90
C SER A 98 3.32 6.88 7.15
N ARG A 99 2.87 7.97 7.76
CA ARG A 99 3.12 9.34 7.28
C ARG A 99 4.46 9.89 7.78
N ASP A 100 5.16 9.14 8.64
CA ASP A 100 6.49 9.48 9.09
C ASP A 100 7.50 9.29 7.94
N ARG A 101 8.05 10.41 7.48
CA ARG A 101 9.01 10.47 6.37
C ARG A 101 10.33 9.76 6.65
N SER A 102 10.61 9.40 7.90
CA SER A 102 11.78 8.59 8.24
C SER A 102 11.59 7.11 7.92
N LEU A 103 10.34 6.66 7.72
CA LEU A 103 10.01 5.29 7.34
C LEU A 103 9.84 5.15 5.83
N ALA A 104 10.18 3.97 5.31
CA ALA A 104 10.07 3.64 3.90
C ALA A 104 8.64 3.24 3.52
N GLY A 105 8.22 3.53 2.28
CA GLY A 105 6.93 3.12 1.75
C GLY A 105 5.87 4.21 1.87
N GLY A 106 4.80 4.03 1.10
CA GLY A 106 3.69 4.98 1.04
C GLY A 106 2.73 4.83 2.21
N TYR A 107 1.67 5.62 2.15
CA TYR A 107 0.60 5.64 3.13
C TYR A 107 -0.76 5.54 2.45
N CYS A 108 -1.66 4.77 3.04
CA CYS A 108 -3.05 4.69 2.58
C CYS A 108 -3.98 4.71 3.78
N LYS A 109 -4.94 5.63 3.78
CA LYS A 109 -6.05 5.67 4.73
C LYS A 109 -7.34 5.32 4.03
N LEU A 110 -8.09 4.41 4.64
CA LEU A 110 -9.38 3.93 4.19
C LEU A 110 -10.42 4.27 5.24
N HIS A 111 -11.56 4.80 4.80
CA HIS A 111 -12.70 5.10 5.66
C HIS A 111 -13.99 4.63 4.98
N LEU A 112 -14.59 3.58 5.54
CA LEU A 112 -15.84 3.00 5.10
C LEU A 112 -16.97 3.62 5.92
N ARG A 113 -18.01 4.14 5.26
CA ARG A 113 -19.21 4.68 5.91
C ARG A 113 -20.43 4.59 5.00
N CYS A 114 -21.63 4.72 5.55
CA CYS A 114 -22.83 4.95 4.74
C CYS A 114 -22.96 6.44 4.40
N VAL A 115 -23.30 6.77 3.15
CA VAL A 115 -23.48 8.17 2.72
C VAL A 115 -24.86 8.73 3.05
N ASP A 116 -25.83 7.85 3.28
CA ASP A 116 -27.22 8.22 3.57
C ASP A 116 -27.89 7.23 4.53
N HIS A 117 -29.11 7.59 4.93
CA HIS A 117 -29.95 6.80 5.83
C HIS A 117 -30.55 5.54 5.18
N THR A 118 -30.28 5.30 3.89
CA THR A 118 -30.68 4.06 3.20
C THR A 118 -29.57 3.01 3.19
N GLY A 119 -28.38 3.36 3.71
CA GLY A 119 -27.28 2.42 3.90
C GLY A 119 -26.39 2.25 2.68
N HIS A 120 -26.39 3.21 1.74
CA HIS A 120 -25.49 3.15 0.58
C HIS A 120 -24.03 3.32 1.04
N PRO A 121 -23.17 2.29 0.90
CA PRO A 121 -21.82 2.35 1.40
C PRO A 121 -20.88 3.08 0.44
N VAL A 122 -19.94 3.80 1.02
CA VAL A 122 -18.82 4.45 0.32
C VAL A 122 -17.51 4.10 1.02
N VAL A 123 -16.43 4.09 0.24
CA VAL A 123 -15.06 4.06 0.75
C VAL A 123 -14.38 5.35 0.37
N GLU A 124 -13.99 6.13 1.37
CA GLU A 124 -13.12 7.30 1.22
C GLU A 124 -11.68 6.83 1.38
N ILE A 125 -10.83 7.27 0.45
CA ILE A 125 -9.47 6.75 0.28
C ILE A 125 -8.54 7.95 0.16
N MET A 126 -7.49 7.96 0.97
CA MET A 126 -6.37 8.89 0.85
C MET A 126 -5.10 8.10 0.65
N ILE A 127 -4.37 8.36 -0.43
CA ILE A 127 -3.10 7.71 -0.77
C ILE A 127 -2.01 8.77 -0.84
N GLU A 128 -0.88 8.52 -0.19
CA GLU A 128 0.35 9.33 -0.26
C GLU A 128 1.52 8.41 -0.70
N ASP A 129 2.25 8.81 -1.74
CA ASP A 129 3.46 8.10 -2.21
C ASP A 129 4.71 8.55 -1.45
N ASP A 130 5.75 7.71 -1.41
CA ASP A 130 6.84 7.81 -0.42
C ASP A 130 7.96 8.83 -0.75
N GLU A 131 7.70 9.79 -1.64
CA GLU A 131 8.60 10.91 -2.02
C GLU A 131 10.04 10.48 -2.46
N ARG A 132 10.34 9.19 -2.60
CA ARG A 132 11.73 8.70 -2.77
C ARG A 132 12.30 8.98 -4.14
N LEU A 133 11.48 8.89 -5.19
CA LEU A 133 11.91 9.02 -6.57
C LEU A 133 11.37 10.28 -7.25
N TYR A 134 10.22 10.79 -6.78
CA TYR A 134 9.51 11.92 -7.36
C TYR A 134 8.92 12.81 -6.24
N LEU A 135 8.43 14.00 -6.61
CA LEU A 135 7.66 14.84 -5.69
C LEU A 135 6.45 14.09 -5.14
N ALA A 136 6.09 14.38 -3.89
CA ALA A 136 4.98 13.77 -3.18
C ALA A 136 3.69 13.75 -4.00
N GLY A 137 3.21 12.55 -4.35
CA GLY A 137 1.89 12.36 -4.91
C GLY A 137 0.89 12.14 -3.78
N ARG A 138 -0.21 12.90 -3.78
CA ARG A 138 -1.37 12.64 -2.91
C ARG A 138 -2.63 12.58 -3.73
N ALA A 139 -3.45 11.57 -3.46
CA ALA A 139 -4.77 11.42 -4.05
C ALA A 139 -5.81 11.21 -2.95
N GLU A 140 -6.93 11.90 -3.05
CA GLU A 140 -8.12 11.68 -2.24
C GLU A 140 -9.30 11.42 -3.16
N LEU A 141 -10.04 10.37 -2.86
CA LEU A 141 -11.18 9.96 -3.66
C LEU A 141 -12.21 9.22 -2.81
N SER A 142 -13.46 9.24 -3.27
CA SER A 142 -14.54 8.44 -2.72
C SER A 142 -15.05 7.50 -3.81
N ILE A 143 -15.39 6.28 -3.40
CA ILE A 143 -15.89 5.23 -4.27
C ILE A 143 -17.16 4.66 -3.66
N LYS A 144 -18.27 4.65 -4.41
CA LYS A 144 -19.49 3.92 -4.04
C LYS A 144 -19.24 2.43 -4.20
N VAL A 145 -19.66 1.64 -3.21
CA VAL A 145 -19.46 0.18 -3.22
C VAL A 145 -20.76 -0.53 -2.84
N GLU A 146 -20.82 -1.83 -3.06
CA GLU A 146 -21.91 -2.68 -2.53
C GLU A 146 -21.49 -3.26 -1.18
N ALA A 147 -22.43 -3.37 -0.24
CA ALA A 147 -22.19 -4.07 1.03
C ALA A 147 -21.67 -5.50 0.80
N ALA A 148 -22.35 -6.26 -0.06
CA ALA A 148 -21.89 -7.60 -0.44
C ALA A 148 -20.54 -7.61 -1.18
N GLY A 149 -20.15 -6.50 -1.80
CA GLY A 149 -18.83 -6.32 -2.39
C GLY A 149 -17.74 -6.23 -1.32
N VAL A 150 -18.02 -5.58 -0.19
CA VAL A 150 -17.13 -5.52 0.98
C VAL A 150 -16.95 -6.91 1.58
N ASP A 151 -18.00 -7.70 1.72
CA ASP A 151 -17.91 -9.06 2.25
C ASP A 151 -17.00 -9.96 1.39
N ARG A 152 -17.17 -9.93 0.06
CA ARG A 152 -16.27 -10.66 -0.86
C ARG A 152 -14.84 -10.15 -0.78
N PHE A 153 -14.66 -8.84 -0.63
CA PHE A 153 -13.34 -8.25 -0.50
C PHE A 153 -12.62 -8.72 0.78
N VAL A 154 -13.35 -8.85 1.89
CA VAL A 154 -12.84 -9.43 3.14
C VAL A 154 -12.35 -10.87 2.94
N GLU A 155 -13.13 -11.70 2.24
CA GLU A 155 -12.73 -13.07 1.93
C GLU A 155 -11.43 -13.10 1.10
N MET A 156 -11.37 -12.28 0.04
CA MET A 156 -10.16 -12.17 -0.78
C MET A 156 -8.94 -11.69 0.00
N LEU A 157 -9.10 -10.76 0.95
CA LEU A 157 -7.99 -10.29 1.80
C LEU A 157 -7.39 -11.42 2.64
N PHE A 158 -8.24 -12.26 3.24
CA PHE A 158 -7.78 -13.43 3.98
C PHE A 158 -7.06 -14.43 3.07
N GLU A 159 -7.59 -14.66 1.87
CA GLU A 159 -7.00 -15.59 0.91
C GLU A 159 -5.62 -15.12 0.44
N ILE A 160 -5.48 -13.87 -0.01
CA ILE A 160 -4.20 -13.39 -0.55
C ILE A 160 -3.10 -13.32 0.52
N GLU A 161 -3.45 -13.00 1.78
CA GLU A 161 -2.46 -12.99 2.86
C GLU A 161 -2.00 -14.39 3.22
N ARG A 162 -2.94 -15.34 3.35
CA ARG A 162 -2.64 -16.76 3.59
C ARG A 162 -1.72 -17.31 2.51
N ASP A 163 -2.03 -17.02 1.25
CA ASP A 163 -1.31 -17.54 0.10
C ASP A 163 -0.08 -16.67 -0.26
N LYS A 164 0.13 -15.57 0.48
CA LYS A 164 1.17 -14.54 0.28
C LYS A 164 1.30 -14.08 -1.18
N SER A 165 0.19 -14.11 -1.93
CA SER A 165 0.16 -13.81 -3.35
C SER A 165 -1.26 -13.53 -3.83
N GLY A 166 -1.39 -12.85 -4.96
CA GLY A 166 -2.67 -12.51 -5.57
C GLY A 166 -3.10 -11.06 -5.34
N GLU A 167 -4.36 -10.77 -5.63
CA GLU A 167 -4.97 -9.45 -5.48
C GLU A 167 -6.41 -9.55 -4.99
N ALA A 168 -6.81 -8.60 -4.15
CA ALA A 168 -8.18 -8.39 -3.71
C ALA A 168 -8.72 -7.13 -4.39
N LEU A 169 -9.93 -7.20 -4.94
CA LEU A 169 -10.58 -6.08 -5.64
C LEU A 169 -11.95 -5.79 -5.01
N LEU A 170 -12.14 -4.55 -4.57
CA LEU A 170 -13.43 -3.98 -4.22
C LEU A 170 -13.91 -3.09 -5.37
N PRO A 171 -14.81 -3.57 -6.25
CA PRO A 171 -15.26 -2.80 -7.40
C PRO A 171 -16.13 -1.61 -6.98
N ALA A 172 -16.04 -0.53 -7.76
CA ALA A 172 -16.97 0.59 -7.65
C ALA A 172 -18.35 0.20 -8.21
N THR A 173 -19.43 0.62 -7.56
CA THR A 173 -20.80 0.45 -8.06
C THR A 173 -21.25 1.68 -8.86
N GLY A 174 -21.72 1.43 -10.08
CA GLY A 174 -22.34 2.44 -10.95
C GLY A 174 -21.36 3.41 -11.62
N ALA A 175 -21.79 4.00 -12.72
CA ALA A 175 -21.16 5.20 -13.26
C ALA A 175 -21.68 6.41 -12.46
N ASP A 176 -20.77 7.28 -12.03
CA ASP A 176 -21.08 8.50 -11.27
C ASP A 176 -22.12 9.41 -11.95
#